data_AF-A0A930DZ33-F1
#
_entry.id   AF-A0A930DZ33-F1
#
_cell.length_a   1.000
_cell.length_b   1.000
_cell.length_c   1.000
_cell.angle_alpha   90.00
_cell.angle_beta   90.00
_cell.angle_gamma   90.00
#
_symmetry.space_group_name_H-M   'P 1'
#
loop_
_entity.id
_entity.type
_entity.pdbx_description
1 polymer ?
#
loop_
_entity_poly.entity_id
_entity_poly.type
_entity_poly.pdbx_seq_one_letter_code
_entity_poly.pdbx_strand_id
1 'polypeptide(L)'
;KWLSVHEADSVRKNITNVPEYGRFDDLLSLLDGPCEKEMLFFIKEQLEKDLSALKTGERVSLLAKWLPSVNTSNKDSVKTAKKLAKALGFSDVEYRKVLVSLRAEIKLMENYLREKDYSFSYEKQPSKALYKYRLAFLRNDKERYSAFLDKAEENPSVMNTGTLTPYDIVAPIINKDKERVAISKWDRRSMDITWKALPDYTGAENALAVVDGSASMYCGFEYTPAAVAQSLGIYFAEHNKGCFHNHFITFSEKPSLVEVKGKDIV
;
A
#
# COMPACT_ATOMS: atom_id res chain seq x y z
N LYS A 1 -2.17 -18.65 -10.89
CA LYS A 1 -2.65 -19.53 -12.00
C LYS A 1 -1.57 -20.48 -12.55
N TRP A 2 -0.46 -20.03 -13.15
CA TRP A 2 0.56 -20.94 -13.75
C TRP A 2 1.08 -22.00 -12.76
N LEU A 3 1.43 -21.57 -11.54
CA LEU A 3 1.88 -22.46 -10.47
C LEU A 3 0.84 -23.50 -10.07
N SER A 4 -0.46 -23.17 -10.11
CA SER A 4 -1.53 -24.12 -9.79
C SER A 4 -1.59 -25.29 -10.78
N VAL A 5 -1.19 -25.05 -12.03
CA VAL A 5 -1.23 -26.05 -13.11
C VAL A 5 0.04 -26.91 -13.14
N HIS A 6 1.22 -26.29 -12.95
CA HIS A 6 2.51 -26.97 -13.13
C HIS A 6 3.13 -27.44 -11.82
N GLU A 7 2.80 -26.78 -10.70
CA GLU A 7 3.45 -26.96 -9.40
C GLU A 7 2.40 -26.96 -8.26
N ALA A 8 1.33 -27.74 -8.44
CA ALA A 8 0.18 -27.75 -7.55
C ALA A 8 0.54 -28.06 -6.08
N ASP A 9 1.49 -28.96 -5.83
CA ASP A 9 1.94 -29.30 -4.48
C ASP A 9 2.64 -28.14 -3.78
N SER A 10 3.42 -27.35 -4.53
CA SER A 10 4.03 -26.12 -4.03
C SER A 10 2.96 -25.09 -3.66
N VAL A 11 1.91 -24.96 -4.47
CA VAL A 11 0.78 -24.08 -4.14
C VAL A 11 0.09 -24.56 -2.87
N ARG A 12 -0.26 -25.85 -2.76
CA ARG A 12 -0.94 -26.42 -1.58
C ARG A 12 -0.20 -26.13 -0.29
N LYS A 13 1.12 -26.28 -0.28
CA LYS A 13 1.97 -26.00 0.89
C LYS A 13 2.01 -24.52 1.30
N ASN A 14 1.72 -23.62 0.37
CA ASN A 14 1.86 -22.17 0.56
C ASN A 14 0.53 -21.40 0.63
N ILE A 15 -0.62 -22.05 0.43
CA ILE A 15 -1.94 -21.38 0.46
C ILE A 15 -2.13 -20.55 1.74
N THR A 16 -1.72 -21.07 2.89
CA THR A 16 -1.85 -20.41 4.19
C THR A 16 -0.98 -19.16 4.33
N ASN A 17 0.11 -19.09 3.57
CA ASN A 17 1.10 -18.01 3.62
C ASN A 17 0.75 -16.88 2.64
N VAL A 18 -0.14 -17.13 1.67
CA VAL A 18 -0.54 -16.11 0.67
C VAL A 18 -1.08 -14.84 1.32
N PRO A 19 -1.95 -14.88 2.35
CA PRO A 19 -2.44 -13.66 2.97
C PRO A 19 -1.39 -12.89 3.78
N GLU A 20 -0.33 -13.56 4.23
CA GLU A 20 0.76 -12.94 5.00
C GLU A 20 1.71 -12.17 4.08
N TYR A 21 2.10 -12.77 2.95
CA TYR A 21 3.07 -12.19 2.00
C TYR A 21 2.42 -11.53 0.78
N GLY A 22 1.10 -11.60 0.66
CA GLY A 22 0.34 -11.14 -0.50
C GLY A 22 -1.06 -10.69 -0.12
N ARG A 23 -2.04 -10.94 -0.99
CA ARG A 23 -3.43 -10.54 -0.77
C ARG A 23 -4.35 -11.74 -0.88
N PHE A 24 -5.47 -11.70 -0.16
CA PHE A 24 -6.46 -12.78 -0.20
C PHE A 24 -7.09 -12.97 -1.59
N ASP A 25 -7.15 -11.93 -2.44
CA ASP A 25 -7.68 -12.07 -3.81
C ASP A 25 -6.74 -12.86 -4.73
N ASP A 26 -5.44 -12.94 -4.41
CA ASP A 26 -4.49 -13.72 -5.21
C ASP A 26 -4.84 -15.23 -5.21
N LEU A 27 -5.46 -15.71 -4.12
CA LEU A 27 -6.01 -17.06 -3.99
C LEU A 27 -7.13 -17.34 -5.01
N LEU A 28 -7.89 -16.33 -5.42
CA LEU A 28 -8.97 -16.49 -6.39
C LEU A 28 -8.44 -16.86 -7.77
N SER A 29 -7.14 -16.65 -8.04
CA SER A 29 -6.47 -17.14 -9.25
C SER A 29 -6.35 -18.67 -9.32
N LEU A 30 -6.70 -19.38 -8.23
CA LEU A 30 -6.75 -20.84 -8.13
C LEU A 30 -8.13 -21.40 -8.47
N LEU A 31 -9.15 -20.55 -8.67
CA LEU A 31 -10.46 -20.98 -9.16
C LEU A 31 -10.33 -21.63 -10.54
N ASP A 32 -11.16 -22.66 -10.77
CA ASP A 32 -11.15 -23.50 -11.97
C ASP A 32 -9.83 -24.26 -12.18
N GLY A 33 -8.97 -24.33 -11.16
CA GLY A 33 -7.66 -24.98 -11.20
C GLY A 33 -7.51 -26.18 -10.26
N PRO A 34 -6.38 -26.91 -10.33
CA PRO A 34 -6.14 -28.11 -9.53
C PRO A 34 -6.16 -27.92 -8.02
N CYS A 35 -5.83 -26.71 -7.54
CA CYS A 35 -5.81 -26.34 -6.13
C CYS A 35 -7.09 -25.63 -5.65
N GLU A 36 -8.18 -25.65 -6.44
CA GLU A 36 -9.43 -24.95 -6.09
C GLU A 36 -10.01 -25.45 -4.77
N LYS A 37 -9.99 -26.75 -4.51
CA LYS A 37 -10.61 -27.34 -3.31
C LYS A 37 -9.90 -26.92 -2.03
N GLU A 38 -8.57 -26.97 -2.03
CA GLU A 38 -7.73 -26.59 -0.90
C GLU A 38 -7.83 -25.09 -0.62
N MET A 39 -7.88 -24.28 -1.68
CA MET A 39 -8.11 -22.84 -1.57
C MET A 39 -9.50 -22.54 -0.97
N LEU A 40 -10.56 -23.19 -1.46
CA LEU A 40 -11.91 -23.01 -0.95
C LEU A 40 -12.02 -23.43 0.52
N PHE A 41 -11.36 -24.53 0.90
CA PHE A 41 -11.30 -24.98 2.28
C PHE A 41 -10.65 -23.93 3.18
N PHE A 42 -9.49 -23.39 2.78
CA PHE A 42 -8.81 -22.34 3.53
C PHE A 42 -9.65 -21.06 3.65
N ILE A 43 -10.27 -20.60 2.56
CA ILE A 43 -11.17 -19.43 2.59
C ILE A 43 -12.35 -19.68 3.54
N LYS A 44 -12.94 -20.88 3.51
CA LYS A 44 -14.06 -21.24 4.38
C LYS A 44 -13.66 -21.21 5.86
N GLU A 45 -12.55 -21.85 6.22
CA GLU A 45 -12.06 -21.84 7.61
C GLU A 45 -11.78 -20.42 8.10
N GLN A 46 -11.13 -19.59 7.29
CA GLN A 46 -10.85 -18.20 7.67
C GLN A 46 -12.13 -17.37 7.78
N LEU A 47 -13.12 -17.58 6.91
CA LEU A 47 -14.41 -16.89 6.97
C LEU A 47 -15.21 -17.27 8.21
N GLU A 48 -15.20 -18.54 8.62
CA GLU A 48 -15.84 -19.02 9.84
C GLU A 48 -15.18 -18.43 11.09
N LYS A 49 -13.84 -18.30 11.11
CA LYS A 49 -13.10 -17.60 12.16
C LYS A 49 -13.50 -16.12 12.23
N ASP A 50 -13.55 -15.44 11.08
CA ASP A 50 -13.94 -14.02 11.01
C ASP A 50 -15.38 -13.80 11.49
N LEU A 51 -16.31 -14.70 11.14
CA LEU A 51 -17.70 -14.65 11.60
C LEU A 51 -17.82 -14.88 13.11
N SER A 52 -16.95 -15.71 13.68
CA SER A 52 -16.90 -15.98 15.12
C SER A 52 -16.32 -14.78 15.87
N ALA A 53 -15.21 -14.22 15.38
CA ALA A 53 -14.59 -13.00 15.90
C ALA A 53 -15.55 -11.80 15.86
N LEU A 54 -16.34 -11.67 14.79
CA LEU A 54 -17.35 -10.62 14.66
C LEU A 54 -18.42 -10.69 15.78
N LYS A 55 -18.79 -11.91 16.23
CA LYS A 55 -19.77 -12.08 17.32
C LYS A 55 -19.18 -11.75 18.69
N THR A 56 -17.89 -12.03 18.89
CA THR A 56 -17.20 -11.77 20.17
C THR A 56 -16.58 -10.37 20.24
N GLY A 57 -16.63 -9.59 19.15
CA GLY A 57 -16.01 -8.26 19.07
C GLY A 57 -14.48 -8.31 18.94
N GLU A 58 -13.94 -9.45 18.51
CA GLU A 58 -12.53 -9.64 18.22
C GLU A 58 -12.15 -9.13 16.83
N ARG A 59 -10.85 -9.01 16.58
CA ARG A 59 -10.32 -8.50 15.31
C ARG A 59 -10.57 -9.51 14.19
N VAL A 60 -11.35 -9.10 13.19
CA VAL A 60 -11.57 -9.86 11.94
C VAL A 60 -10.39 -9.72 10.98
N SER A 61 -10.17 -10.73 10.14
CA SER A 61 -9.14 -10.68 9.09
C SER A 61 -9.53 -9.76 7.93
N LEU A 62 -8.60 -9.55 7.00
CA LEU A 62 -8.84 -8.79 5.77
C LEU A 62 -9.49 -9.64 4.65
N LEU A 63 -9.86 -10.91 4.88
CA LEU A 63 -10.44 -11.77 3.85
C LEU A 63 -11.62 -11.11 3.14
N ALA A 64 -12.62 -10.65 3.91
CA ALA A 64 -13.83 -10.05 3.34
C ALA A 64 -13.57 -8.78 2.53
N LYS A 65 -12.46 -8.06 2.76
CA LYS A 65 -12.05 -6.91 1.94
C LYS A 65 -11.82 -7.34 0.49
N TRP A 66 -11.18 -8.48 0.29
CA TRP A 66 -10.70 -8.95 -1.01
C TRP A 66 -11.68 -9.87 -1.75
N LEU A 67 -12.62 -10.50 -1.03
CA LEU A 67 -13.62 -11.36 -1.67
C LEU A 67 -14.56 -10.56 -2.61
N PRO A 68 -14.91 -11.08 -3.80
CA PRO A 68 -15.75 -10.35 -4.75
C PRO A 68 -17.20 -10.30 -4.25
N SER A 69 -17.89 -9.20 -4.55
CA SER A 69 -19.32 -9.01 -4.23
C SER A 69 -20.20 -9.40 -5.41
N VAL A 70 -21.37 -9.99 -5.13
CA VAL A 70 -22.38 -10.33 -6.15
C VAL A 70 -23.09 -9.11 -6.76
N ASN A 71 -22.91 -7.90 -6.20
CA ASN A 71 -23.56 -6.66 -6.64
C ASN A 71 -22.59 -5.67 -7.33
N THR A 72 -21.43 -6.12 -7.79
CA THR A 72 -20.51 -5.26 -8.55
C THR A 72 -20.96 -5.09 -10.00
N SER A 73 -20.54 -3.99 -10.65
CA SER A 73 -20.84 -3.71 -12.06
C SER A 73 -20.07 -4.63 -13.03
N ASN A 74 -18.97 -5.24 -12.57
CA ASN A 74 -18.17 -6.16 -13.37
C ASN A 74 -18.81 -7.56 -13.39
N LYS A 75 -19.28 -7.98 -14.58
CA LYS A 75 -19.95 -9.28 -14.79
C LYS A 75 -19.07 -10.49 -14.41
N ASP A 76 -17.78 -10.44 -14.68
CA ASP A 76 -16.86 -11.54 -14.35
C ASP A 76 -16.68 -11.64 -12.83
N SER A 77 -16.55 -10.50 -12.15
CA SER A 77 -16.48 -10.46 -10.69
C SER A 77 -17.78 -10.97 -10.04
N VAL A 78 -18.95 -10.67 -10.61
CA VAL A 78 -20.24 -11.24 -10.15
C VAL A 78 -20.26 -12.75 -10.33
N LYS A 79 -19.82 -13.26 -11.49
CA LYS A 79 -19.76 -14.71 -11.76
C LYS A 79 -18.85 -15.42 -10.75
N THR A 80 -17.67 -14.88 -10.51
CA THR A 80 -16.72 -15.37 -9.50
C THR A 80 -17.33 -15.35 -8.10
N ALA A 81 -17.99 -14.24 -7.71
CA ALA A 81 -18.65 -14.12 -6.41
C ALA A 81 -19.77 -15.15 -6.21
N LYS A 82 -20.61 -15.39 -7.22
CA LYS A 82 -21.68 -16.40 -7.15
C LYS A 82 -21.14 -17.82 -7.05
N LYS A 83 -20.08 -18.13 -7.81
CA LYS A 83 -19.40 -19.43 -7.72
C LYS A 83 -18.85 -19.64 -6.31
N LEU A 84 -18.18 -18.63 -5.76
CA LEU A 84 -17.62 -18.68 -4.41
C LEU A 84 -18.71 -18.79 -3.35
N ALA A 85 -19.78 -18.00 -3.43
CA ALA A 85 -20.92 -18.06 -2.52
C ALA A 85 -21.51 -19.47 -2.46
N LYS A 86 -21.78 -20.07 -3.63
CA LYS A 86 -22.29 -21.44 -3.74
C LYS A 86 -21.32 -22.47 -3.15
N ALA A 87 -20.02 -22.33 -3.43
CA ALA A 87 -19.00 -23.24 -2.90
C ALA A 87 -18.85 -23.15 -1.38
N LEU A 88 -19.07 -21.96 -0.81
CA LEU A 88 -19.09 -21.72 0.64
C LEU A 88 -20.41 -22.09 1.32
N GLY A 89 -21.43 -22.50 0.53
CA GLY A 89 -22.74 -22.92 1.05
C GLY A 89 -23.70 -21.77 1.37
N PHE A 90 -23.46 -20.57 0.81
CA PHE A 90 -24.35 -19.42 0.97
C PHE A 90 -25.21 -19.17 -0.27
N SER A 91 -26.43 -18.66 -0.06
CA SER A 91 -27.15 -17.96 -1.13
C SER A 91 -26.47 -16.63 -1.47
N ASP A 92 -26.74 -16.10 -2.66
CA ASP A 92 -26.25 -14.78 -3.11
C ASP A 92 -26.55 -13.68 -2.07
N VAL A 93 -27.73 -13.74 -1.43
CA VAL A 93 -28.17 -12.74 -0.45
C VAL A 93 -27.42 -12.88 0.87
N GLU A 94 -27.25 -14.11 1.38
CA GLU A 94 -26.53 -14.36 2.63
C GLU A 94 -25.06 -14.00 2.50
N TYR A 95 -24.41 -14.43 1.42
CA TYR A 95 -23.02 -14.11 1.14
C TYR A 95 -22.79 -12.59 1.10
N ARG A 96 -23.68 -11.86 0.42
CA ARG A 96 -23.63 -10.39 0.40
C ARG A 96 -23.74 -9.80 1.81
N LYS A 97 -24.67 -10.28 2.63
CA LYS A 97 -24.85 -9.80 4.01
C LYS A 97 -23.62 -10.08 4.87
N VAL A 98 -23.06 -11.28 4.78
CA VAL A 98 -21.81 -11.67 5.47
C VAL A 98 -20.68 -10.72 5.11
N LEU A 99 -20.45 -10.47 3.81
CA LEU A 99 -19.40 -9.54 3.38
C LEU A 99 -19.64 -8.11 3.88
N VAL A 100 -20.89 -7.62 3.85
CA VAL A 100 -21.21 -6.27 4.36
C VAL A 100 -20.90 -6.16 5.85
N SER A 101 -21.34 -7.13 6.66
CA SER A 101 -21.08 -7.14 8.10
C SER A 101 -19.59 -7.19 8.43
N LEU A 102 -18.83 -8.07 7.77
CA LEU A 102 -17.38 -8.16 7.98
C LEU A 102 -16.65 -6.90 7.51
N ARG A 103 -17.02 -6.32 6.36
CA ARG A 103 -16.41 -5.08 5.86
C ARG A 103 -16.70 -3.87 6.72
N ALA A 104 -17.86 -3.84 7.37
CA ALA A 104 -18.19 -2.80 8.34
C ALA A 104 -17.22 -2.87 9.53
N GLU A 105 -16.92 -4.06 10.03
CA GLU A 105 -15.97 -4.25 11.13
C GLU A 105 -14.51 -3.99 10.72
N ILE A 106 -14.12 -4.34 9.49
CA ILE A 106 -12.77 -4.04 8.96
C ILE A 106 -12.49 -2.52 8.94
N LYS A 107 -13.53 -1.67 8.92
CA LYS A 107 -13.42 -0.19 8.96
C LYS A 107 -12.46 0.35 7.89
N LEU A 108 -12.72 -0.03 6.64
CA LEU A 108 -11.94 0.43 5.48
C LEU A 108 -11.93 1.96 5.38
N MET A 109 -10.74 2.54 5.16
CA MET A 109 -10.56 3.99 5.03
C MET A 109 -11.43 4.60 3.93
N GLU A 110 -11.66 3.88 2.85
CA GLU A 110 -12.52 4.30 1.74
C GLU A 110 -13.98 4.51 2.16
N ASN A 111 -14.48 3.77 3.16
CA ASN A 111 -15.83 3.98 3.69
C ASN A 111 -15.91 5.30 4.47
N TYR A 112 -14.94 5.57 5.36
CA TYR A 112 -14.83 6.85 6.07
C TYR A 112 -14.77 8.04 5.10
N LEU A 113 -13.98 7.92 4.03
CA LEU A 113 -13.88 8.96 3.00
C LEU A 113 -15.20 9.18 2.24
N ARG A 114 -15.92 8.10 1.90
CA ARG A 114 -17.21 8.16 1.21
C ARG A 114 -18.27 8.83 2.10
N GLU A 115 -18.34 8.43 3.35
CA GLU A 115 -19.32 8.94 4.32
C GLU A 115 -18.92 10.29 4.92
N LYS A 116 -17.69 10.75 4.63
CA LYS A 116 -17.07 11.95 5.23
C LYS A 116 -17.05 11.89 6.75
N ASP A 117 -16.98 10.68 7.30
CA ASP A 117 -16.78 10.46 8.72
C ASP A 117 -15.28 10.31 8.98
N TYR A 118 -14.69 11.32 9.60
CA TYR A 118 -13.26 11.31 9.95
C TYR A 118 -13.03 10.95 11.42
N SER A 119 -14.04 10.50 12.18
CA SER A 119 -13.94 10.24 13.62
C SER A 119 -12.86 9.23 14.06
N PHE A 120 -12.24 8.53 13.11
CA PHE A 120 -11.08 7.67 13.34
C PHE A 120 -9.83 8.45 13.83
N SER A 121 -8.90 7.74 14.46
CA SER A 121 -7.58 8.27 14.86
C SER A 121 -6.59 8.07 13.71
N TYR A 122 -5.95 9.17 13.30
CA TYR A 122 -4.92 9.18 12.25
C TYR A 122 -3.70 8.32 12.65
N GLU A 123 -3.32 8.33 13.92
CA GLU A 123 -2.19 7.58 14.48
C GLU A 123 -2.37 6.05 14.36
N LYS A 124 -3.61 5.58 14.28
CA LYS A 124 -3.92 4.15 14.10
C LYS A 124 -3.99 3.71 12.65
N GLN A 125 -3.94 4.65 11.70
CA GLN A 125 -4.04 4.33 10.28
C GLN A 125 -2.67 4.01 9.67
N PRO A 126 -2.61 3.11 8.69
CA PRO A 126 -1.37 2.88 7.93
C PRO A 126 -0.94 4.15 7.17
N SER A 127 0.34 4.52 7.24
CA SER A 127 0.84 5.75 6.58
C SER A 127 0.66 5.73 5.07
N LYS A 128 0.69 4.56 4.42
CA LYS A 128 0.41 4.45 2.99
C LYS A 128 -1.00 4.91 2.64
N ALA A 129 -1.99 4.57 3.47
CA ALA A 129 -3.37 5.02 3.28
C ALA A 129 -3.49 6.52 3.59
N LEU A 130 -2.85 6.98 4.67
CA LEU A 130 -2.79 8.41 5.01
C LEU A 130 -2.24 9.25 3.86
N TYR A 131 -1.09 8.83 3.33
CA TYR A 131 -0.43 9.52 2.23
C TYR A 131 -1.26 9.51 0.95
N LYS A 132 -1.87 8.36 0.59
CA LYS A 132 -2.74 8.25 -0.59
C LYS A 132 -3.92 9.21 -0.55
N TYR A 133 -4.53 9.38 0.61
CA TYR A 133 -5.75 10.19 0.78
C TYR A 133 -5.51 11.57 1.42
N ARG A 134 -4.25 11.99 1.60
CA ARG A 134 -3.87 13.26 2.24
C ARG A 134 -4.60 14.49 1.70
N LEU A 135 -4.80 14.57 0.38
CA LEU A 135 -5.51 15.70 -0.24
C LEU A 135 -7.01 15.70 0.14
N ALA A 136 -7.61 14.53 0.34
CA ALA A 136 -8.98 14.43 0.83
C ALA A 136 -9.08 14.87 2.30
N PHE A 137 -8.12 14.49 3.14
CA PHE A 137 -8.05 14.94 4.54
C PHE A 137 -7.85 16.46 4.63
N LEU A 138 -6.91 17.02 3.85
CA LEU A 138 -6.69 18.46 3.80
C LEU A 138 -7.92 19.25 3.33
N ARG A 139 -8.76 18.67 2.47
CA ARG A 139 -9.98 19.30 1.97
C ARG A 139 -11.15 19.20 2.96
N ASN A 140 -11.25 18.09 3.69
CA ASN A 140 -12.48 17.73 4.41
C ASN A 140 -12.33 17.67 5.95
N ASP A 141 -11.11 17.53 6.48
CA ASP A 141 -10.81 17.42 7.93
C ASP A 141 -9.47 18.09 8.26
N LYS A 142 -9.29 19.32 7.76
CA LYS A 142 -8.01 20.02 7.72
C LYS A 142 -7.41 20.22 9.11
N GLU A 143 -8.23 20.63 10.07
CA GLU A 143 -7.77 20.99 11.41
C GLU A 143 -7.17 19.78 12.14
N ARG A 144 -7.88 18.65 12.12
CA ARG A 144 -7.42 17.41 12.78
C ARG A 144 -6.23 16.79 12.06
N TYR A 145 -6.24 16.81 10.72
CA TYR A 145 -5.10 16.32 9.95
C TYR A 145 -3.86 17.20 10.13
N SER A 146 -4.02 18.53 10.21
CA SER A 146 -2.89 19.43 10.52
C SER A 146 -2.33 19.17 11.90
N ALA A 147 -3.17 19.02 12.92
CA ALA A 147 -2.71 18.71 14.28
C ALA A 147 -1.99 17.36 14.34
N PHE A 148 -2.41 16.37 13.55
CA PHE A 148 -1.71 15.10 13.40
C PHE A 148 -0.32 15.29 12.75
N LEU A 149 -0.24 16.09 11.69
CA LEU A 149 1.05 16.40 11.05
C LEU A 149 1.99 17.16 12.00
N ASP A 150 1.49 18.11 12.78
CA ASP A 150 2.27 18.84 13.79
C ASP A 150 2.89 17.85 14.80
N LYS A 151 2.10 16.89 15.31
CA LYS A 151 2.60 15.83 16.21
C LYS A 151 3.63 14.92 15.54
N ALA A 152 3.43 14.58 14.27
CA ALA A 152 4.35 13.73 13.53
C ALA A 152 5.68 14.43 13.19
N GLU A 153 5.66 15.76 13.07
CA GLU A 153 6.86 16.58 12.90
C GLU A 153 7.69 16.62 14.19
N GLU A 154 7.04 16.69 15.36
CA GLU A 154 7.71 16.59 16.67
C GLU A 154 8.17 15.17 17.02
N ASN A 155 7.34 14.17 16.70
CA ASN A 155 7.62 12.77 16.94
C ASN A 155 7.25 11.91 15.72
N PRO A 156 8.23 11.58 14.86
CA PRO A 156 8.01 10.77 13.67
C PRO A 156 7.41 9.38 13.95
N SER A 157 7.58 8.84 15.16
CA SER A 157 7.05 7.51 15.55
C SER A 157 5.52 7.44 15.58
N VAL A 158 4.83 8.59 15.52
CA VAL A 158 3.37 8.68 15.45
C VAL A 158 2.84 8.20 14.10
N MET A 159 3.66 8.24 13.04
CA MET A 159 3.32 7.70 11.73
C MET A 159 3.69 6.22 11.61
N ASN A 160 2.73 5.38 11.21
CA ASN A 160 2.99 3.97 10.92
C ASN A 160 3.53 3.79 9.50
N THR A 161 4.83 4.08 9.32
CA THR A 161 5.52 4.10 8.02
C THR A 161 6.02 2.73 7.53
N GLY A 162 5.74 1.63 8.24
CA GLY A 162 6.28 0.30 7.91
C GLY A 162 5.91 -0.27 6.53
N THR A 163 4.93 0.31 5.83
CA THR A 163 4.54 -0.08 4.45
C THR A 163 4.77 1.01 3.40
N LEU A 164 5.29 2.16 3.82
CA LEU A 164 5.53 3.29 2.95
C LEU A 164 6.97 3.25 2.45
N THR A 165 7.15 3.49 1.15
CA THR A 165 8.47 3.48 0.51
C THR A 165 8.89 4.89 0.09
N PRO A 166 10.19 5.18 -0.06
CA PRO A 166 10.67 6.44 -0.67
C PRO A 166 9.99 6.75 -2.01
N TYR A 167 9.77 5.72 -2.82
CA TYR A 167 9.08 5.83 -4.12
C TYR A 167 7.66 6.39 -3.99
N ASP A 168 6.88 5.92 -3.00
CA ASP A 168 5.50 6.38 -2.79
C ASP A 168 5.45 7.92 -2.61
N ILE A 169 6.49 8.52 -2.04
CA ILE A 169 6.59 9.97 -1.80
C ILE A 169 7.15 10.74 -3.00
N VAL A 170 8.25 10.25 -3.57
CA VAL A 170 9.00 10.95 -4.63
C VAL A 170 8.33 10.85 -6.00
N ALA A 171 7.70 9.73 -6.35
CA ALA A 171 7.08 9.57 -7.66
C ALA A 171 5.98 10.60 -7.97
N PRO A 172 5.07 10.94 -7.02
CA PRO A 172 4.13 12.05 -7.21
C PRO A 172 4.79 13.42 -7.41
N ILE A 173 5.96 13.68 -6.83
CA ILE A 173 6.70 14.94 -7.01
C ILE A 173 7.20 15.03 -8.46
N ILE A 174 7.88 13.98 -8.92
CA ILE A 174 8.40 13.87 -10.29
C ILE A 174 7.27 13.99 -11.32
N ASN A 175 6.13 13.33 -11.08
CA ASN A 175 5.00 13.39 -12.00
C ASN A 175 4.39 14.79 -12.08
N LYS A 176 4.23 15.48 -10.95
CA LYS A 176 3.72 16.87 -10.93
C LYS A 176 4.67 17.85 -11.61
N ASP A 177 5.98 17.67 -11.44
CA ASP A 177 6.98 18.47 -12.15
C ASP A 177 6.88 18.28 -13.68
N LYS A 178 6.80 17.02 -14.14
CA LYS A 178 6.58 16.69 -15.57
C LYS A 178 5.30 17.30 -16.13
N GLU A 179 4.22 17.26 -15.36
CA GLU A 179 2.91 17.85 -15.72
C GLU A 179 2.87 19.38 -15.55
N ARG A 180 3.93 19.99 -15.02
CA ARG A 180 4.01 21.42 -14.66
C ARG A 180 2.89 21.86 -13.71
N VAL A 181 2.51 20.97 -12.80
CA VAL A 181 1.47 21.21 -11.79
C VAL A 181 2.14 21.66 -10.49
N ALA A 182 1.78 22.86 -10.02
CA ALA A 182 2.30 23.38 -8.76
C ALA A 182 1.90 22.51 -7.57
N ILE A 183 2.87 22.22 -6.69
CA ILE A 183 2.62 21.56 -5.41
C ILE A 183 2.27 22.62 -4.37
N SER A 184 1.05 22.52 -3.81
CA SER A 184 0.62 23.46 -2.76
C SER A 184 1.52 23.37 -1.53
N LYS A 185 1.65 24.48 -0.78
CA LYS A 185 2.44 24.53 0.47
C LYS A 185 2.05 23.43 1.48
N TRP A 186 0.76 23.11 1.56
CA TRP A 186 0.24 22.09 2.46
C TRP A 186 0.61 20.67 2.02
N ASP A 187 0.51 20.40 0.72
CA ASP A 187 0.91 19.10 0.15
C ASP A 187 2.42 18.90 0.31
N ARG A 188 3.22 19.93 0.01
CA ARG A 188 4.68 19.95 0.25
C ARG A 188 5.04 19.64 1.70
N ARG A 189 4.39 20.30 2.67
CA ARG A 189 4.58 20.02 4.10
C ARG A 189 4.22 18.57 4.45
N SER A 190 3.08 18.07 3.97
CA SER A 190 2.66 16.69 4.24
C SER A 190 3.64 15.68 3.65
N MET A 191 4.16 15.92 2.45
CA MET A 191 5.15 15.05 1.78
C MET A 191 6.46 15.02 2.56
N ASP A 192 6.95 16.18 3.01
CA ASP A 192 8.19 16.30 3.79
C ASP A 192 8.12 15.62 5.17
N ILE A 193 7.04 15.85 5.94
CA ILE A 193 6.85 15.19 7.23
C ILE A 193 6.78 13.67 7.05
N THR A 194 6.07 13.22 6.01
CA THR A 194 5.96 11.78 5.71
C THR A 194 7.33 11.20 5.32
N TRP A 195 8.15 11.95 4.58
CA TRP A 195 9.49 11.55 4.18
C TRP A 195 10.43 11.40 5.38
N LYS A 196 10.44 12.39 6.27
CA LYS A 196 11.23 12.38 7.52
C LYS A 196 10.82 11.27 8.49
N ALA A 197 9.59 10.77 8.39
CA ALA A 197 9.10 9.66 9.19
C ALA A 197 9.42 8.27 8.64
N LEU A 198 10.05 8.17 7.46
CA LEU A 198 10.51 6.88 6.96
C LEU A 198 11.55 6.27 7.91
N PRO A 199 11.49 4.96 8.20
CA PRO A 199 12.48 4.32 9.05
C PRO A 199 13.86 4.40 8.40
N ASP A 200 14.93 4.45 9.19
CA ASP A 200 16.29 4.31 8.70
C ASP A 200 16.62 2.83 8.49
N TYR A 201 16.71 2.41 7.22
CA TYR A 201 17.14 1.08 6.81
C TYR A 201 18.62 1.05 6.44
N THR A 202 19.31 2.20 6.53
CA THR A 202 20.73 2.30 6.25
C THR A 202 21.53 1.92 7.50
N GLY A 203 22.62 1.17 7.32
CA GLY A 203 23.51 0.83 8.43
C GLY A 203 24.32 2.03 8.92
N ALA A 204 25.27 1.80 9.82
CA ALA A 204 26.25 2.82 10.21
C ALA A 204 27.36 3.06 9.16
N GLU A 205 27.23 2.50 7.96
CA GLU A 205 28.27 2.47 6.95
C GLU A 205 28.22 3.70 6.03
N ASN A 206 29.39 4.13 5.58
CA ASN A 206 29.56 5.27 4.69
C ASN A 206 29.48 4.77 3.24
N ALA A 207 28.25 4.66 2.70
CA ALA A 207 27.95 4.03 1.42
C ALA A 207 27.57 5.07 0.35
N LEU A 208 28.02 4.88 -0.89
CA LEU A 208 27.71 5.79 -1.99
C LEU A 208 26.76 5.13 -2.98
N ALA A 209 25.54 5.66 -3.06
CA ALA A 209 24.54 5.18 -4.02
C ALA A 209 24.92 5.60 -5.45
N VAL A 210 24.85 4.65 -6.39
CA VAL A 210 25.00 4.89 -7.83
C VAL A 210 23.63 4.72 -8.48
N VAL A 211 23.08 5.82 -8.98
CA VAL A 211 21.69 5.95 -9.43
C VAL A 211 21.64 6.02 -10.95
N ASP A 212 21.09 5.00 -11.60
CA ASP A 212 20.89 5.01 -13.05
C ASP A 212 19.88 6.09 -13.46
N GLY A 213 20.35 7.04 -14.25
CA GLY A 213 19.58 8.14 -14.85
C GLY A 213 19.58 8.09 -16.37
N SER A 214 19.94 6.95 -16.98
CA SER A 214 19.92 6.75 -18.43
C SER A 214 18.51 6.89 -19.02
N ALA A 215 18.43 7.14 -20.34
CA ALA A 215 17.15 7.35 -21.03
C ALA A 215 16.16 6.18 -20.87
N SER A 216 16.66 4.94 -20.81
CA SER A 216 15.83 3.74 -20.57
C SER A 216 15.15 3.75 -19.21
N MET A 217 15.68 4.46 -18.22
CA MET A 217 15.05 4.54 -16.89
C MET A 217 13.73 5.32 -16.91
N TYR A 218 13.48 6.09 -17.96
CA TYR A 218 12.26 6.87 -18.13
C TYR A 218 11.20 6.15 -18.98
N CYS A 219 11.47 4.93 -19.46
CA CYS A 219 10.48 4.12 -20.15
C CYS A 219 9.61 3.35 -19.12
N GLY A 220 8.29 3.54 -19.18
CA GLY A 220 7.34 2.90 -18.26
C GLY A 220 6.03 3.69 -18.20
N PHE A 221 4.90 2.98 -18.08
CA PHE A 221 3.58 3.62 -17.96
C PHE A 221 3.24 3.93 -16.49
N GLU A 222 3.04 2.87 -15.69
CA GLU A 222 2.50 3.01 -14.33
C GLU A 222 3.59 3.28 -13.28
N TYR A 223 4.78 2.69 -13.45
CA TYR A 223 5.94 2.86 -12.59
C TYR A 223 7.13 3.27 -13.44
N THR A 224 7.75 4.40 -13.13
CA THR A 224 8.97 4.84 -13.83
C THR A 224 10.20 4.34 -13.06
N PRO A 225 11.06 3.49 -13.64
CA PRO A 225 12.29 3.03 -12.99
C PRO A 225 13.16 4.18 -12.45
N ALA A 226 13.24 5.29 -13.18
CA ALA A 226 13.95 6.49 -12.76
C ALA A 226 13.42 7.05 -11.43
N ALA A 227 12.10 7.04 -11.20
CA ALA A 227 11.53 7.52 -9.95
C ALA A 227 11.89 6.60 -8.77
N VAL A 228 11.95 5.29 -8.98
CA VAL A 228 12.43 4.34 -7.97
C VAL A 228 13.90 4.61 -7.66
N ALA A 229 14.75 4.66 -8.69
CA ALA A 229 16.18 4.86 -8.54
C ALA A 229 16.51 6.21 -7.85
N GLN A 230 15.87 7.30 -8.27
CA GLN A 230 16.05 8.62 -7.66
C GLN A 230 15.55 8.65 -6.22
N SER A 231 14.40 8.04 -5.93
CA SER A 231 13.87 8.00 -4.56
C SER A 231 14.81 7.28 -3.60
N LEU A 232 15.40 6.15 -4.02
CA LEU A 232 16.39 5.43 -3.22
C LEU A 232 17.70 6.22 -3.14
N GLY A 233 18.15 6.84 -4.23
CA GLY A 233 19.34 7.67 -4.26
C GLY A 233 19.31 8.81 -3.24
N ILE A 234 18.20 9.57 -3.21
CA ILE A 234 17.99 10.65 -2.24
C ILE A 234 17.90 10.08 -0.82
N TYR A 235 17.14 9.01 -0.63
CA TYR A 235 16.98 8.36 0.67
C TYR A 235 18.33 7.91 1.26
N PHE A 236 19.15 7.20 0.48
CA PHE A 236 20.47 6.78 0.93
C PHE A 236 21.40 7.98 1.14
N ALA A 237 21.40 8.97 0.25
CA ALA A 237 22.23 10.16 0.39
C ALA A 237 21.96 10.89 1.73
N GLU A 238 20.70 11.10 2.10
CA GLU A 238 20.33 11.80 3.34
C GLU A 238 20.64 11.01 4.61
N HIS A 239 20.45 9.69 4.60
CA HIS A 239 20.69 8.84 5.79
C HIS A 239 22.16 8.41 5.94
N ASN A 240 22.94 8.53 4.88
CA ASN A 240 24.37 8.22 4.90
C ASN A 240 25.14 9.13 5.85
N LYS A 241 26.24 8.61 6.42
CA LYS A 241 27.07 9.32 7.41
C LYS A 241 28.50 9.45 6.92
N GLY A 242 29.16 10.56 7.22
CA GLY A 242 30.56 10.80 6.85
C GLY A 242 30.71 11.59 5.55
N CYS A 243 31.77 11.32 4.79
CA CYS A 243 32.15 12.13 3.63
C CYS A 243 31.15 12.10 2.46
N PHE A 244 30.30 11.07 2.39
CA PHE A 244 29.29 10.93 1.34
C PHE A 244 27.87 11.28 1.84
N HIS A 245 27.75 11.91 3.02
CA HIS A 245 26.47 12.44 3.49
C HIS A 245 25.93 13.46 2.49
N ASN A 246 24.64 13.35 2.13
CA ASN A 246 23.95 14.09 1.10
C ASN A 246 24.53 13.94 -0.32
N HIS A 247 25.26 12.87 -0.62
CA HIS A 247 25.81 12.66 -1.96
C HIS A 247 25.36 11.32 -2.57
N PHE A 248 25.10 11.34 -3.87
CA PHE A 248 24.95 10.15 -4.71
C PHE A 248 25.59 10.38 -6.09
N ILE A 249 25.93 9.31 -6.81
CA ILE A 249 26.47 9.40 -8.17
C ILE A 249 25.37 9.09 -9.17
N THR A 250 25.23 9.90 -10.23
CA THR A 250 24.41 9.53 -11.38
C THR A 250 25.16 8.56 -12.28
N PHE A 251 24.47 7.55 -12.81
CA PHE A 251 24.97 6.67 -13.85
C PHE A 251 24.25 7.00 -15.16
N SER A 252 25.02 7.48 -16.13
CA SER A 252 24.58 7.83 -17.49
C SER A 252 25.81 7.96 -18.39
N GLU A 253 25.67 8.52 -19.60
CA GLU A 253 26.80 8.86 -20.47
C GLU A 253 27.82 9.80 -19.78
N LYS A 254 27.36 10.66 -18.86
CA LYS A 254 28.20 11.59 -18.11
C LYS A 254 27.89 11.48 -16.61
N PRO A 255 28.49 10.51 -15.91
CA PRO A 255 28.27 10.35 -14.47
C PRO A 255 28.80 11.56 -13.70
N SER A 256 28.06 11.96 -12.68
CA SER A 256 28.42 13.09 -11.81
C SER A 256 28.08 12.79 -10.36
N LEU A 257 28.93 13.26 -9.45
CA LEU A 257 28.62 13.29 -8.02
C LEU A 257 27.66 14.44 -7.78
N VAL A 258 26.45 14.12 -7.32
CA VAL A 258 25.38 15.06 -7.04
C VAL A 258 25.23 15.20 -5.53
N GLU A 259 25.25 16.44 -5.07
CA GLU A 259 24.91 16.80 -3.70
C GLU A 259 23.41 17.11 -3.62
N VAL A 260 22.69 16.39 -2.75
CA VAL A 260 21.28 16.65 -2.45
C VAL A 260 21.19 17.98 -1.69
N LYS A 261 20.50 18.95 -2.30
CA LYS A 261 20.29 20.29 -1.75
C LYS A 261 18.81 20.57 -1.66
N GLY A 262 18.36 21.06 -0.51
CA GLY A 262 16.95 21.37 -0.31
C GLY A 262 16.67 21.68 1.16
N LYS A 263 15.53 22.31 1.41
CA LYS A 263 14.99 22.47 2.78
C LYS A 263 14.01 21.36 3.14
N ASP A 264 13.41 20.76 2.12
CA ASP A 264 12.42 19.69 2.19
C ASP A 264 12.50 18.85 0.91
N ILE A 265 11.77 17.75 0.87
CA ILE A 265 11.82 16.76 -0.21
C ILE A 265 11.30 17.23 -1.59
N VAL A 266 10.62 18.39 -1.68
CA VAL A 266 9.95 18.88 -2.91
C VAL A 266 10.74 19.93 -3.67
#